data_AF-A0A955WJT9-F1
#
_entry.id   AF-A0A955WJT9-F1
#
_cell.length_a   1.000
_cell.length_b   1.000
_cell.length_c   1.000
_cell.angle_alpha   90.00
_cell.angle_beta   90.00
_cell.angle_gamma   90.00
#
_symmetry.space_group_name_H-M   'P 1'
#
loop_
_entity.id
_entity.type
_entity.pdbx_description
1 polymer ?
#
loop_
_entity_poly.entity_id
_entity_poly.type
_entity_poly.pdbx_seq_one_letter_code
_entity_poly.pdbx_strand_id
1 'polypeptide(L)'
;MTNEPLTDQERAQAREMLTARRRIALIFTSICGGALLLFALWASFKMTRTLRHDPLIGWSIIGATALVLVLMIWFFGWGLVRRLAADIAAGQKQRREGTLTRIDAVDNAYGETIYWVWLDGKRLLDRQGVCKALGARDTVTLFVLPRSGLILAAERR
;
A
#
# COMPACT_ATOMS: atom_id res chain seq x y z
N MET A 1 24.72 -1.73 5.88
CA MET A 1 23.30 -1.86 6.29
C MET A 1 23.27 -2.62 7.59
N THR A 2 22.89 -1.97 8.68
CA THR A 2 22.73 -2.58 10.00
C THR A 2 21.25 -2.75 10.31
N ASN A 3 20.89 -3.90 10.89
CA ASN A 3 19.54 -4.16 11.36
C ASN A 3 19.49 -3.91 12.87
N GLU A 4 18.48 -3.18 13.30
CA GLU A 4 18.24 -2.84 14.69
C GLU A 4 16.86 -3.34 15.11
N PRO A 5 16.65 -3.73 16.38
CA PRO A 5 15.32 -4.07 16.87
C PRO A 5 14.41 -2.84 16.87
N LEU A 6 13.12 -3.03 16.58
CA LEU A 6 12.12 -1.99 16.80
C LEU A 6 11.92 -1.73 18.29
N THR A 7 11.93 -0.45 18.65
CA THR A 7 11.44 0.04 19.94
C THR A 7 9.93 -0.12 20.05
N ASP A 8 9.39 -0.11 21.28
CA ASP A 8 7.94 -0.25 21.50
C ASP A 8 7.14 0.93 20.94
N GLN A 9 7.71 2.13 20.94
CA GLN A 9 7.11 3.31 20.30
C GLN A 9 7.00 3.13 18.77
N GLU A 10 8.06 2.67 18.11
CA GLU A 10 8.06 2.40 16.66
C GLU A 10 7.08 1.28 16.28
N ARG A 11 6.96 0.24 17.13
CA ARG A 11 5.96 -0.82 16.92
C ARG A 11 4.54 -0.27 17.02
N ALA A 12 4.27 0.61 17.98
CA ALA A 12 2.95 1.23 18.14
C ALA A 12 2.59 2.04 16.89
N GLN A 13 3.51 2.87 16.41
CA GLN A 13 3.33 3.66 15.19
C GLN A 13 3.09 2.78 13.95
N ALA A 14 3.89 1.72 13.77
CA ALA A 14 3.71 0.79 12.66
C ALA A 14 2.35 0.06 12.73
N ARG A 15 1.87 -0.29 13.93
CA ARG A 15 0.55 -0.91 14.16
C ARG A 15 -0.60 0.04 13.83
N GLU A 16 -0.48 1.32 14.21
CA GLU A 16 -1.47 2.34 13.87
C GLU A 16 -1.58 2.49 12.35
N MET A 17 -0.43 2.59 11.66
CA MET A 17 -0.39 2.64 10.20
C MET A 17 -0.97 1.38 9.54
N LEU A 18 -0.66 0.20 10.09
CA LEU A 18 -1.23 -1.06 9.63
C LEU A 18 -2.77 -1.05 9.74
N THR A 19 -3.29 -0.53 10.84
CA THR A 19 -4.74 -0.45 11.10
C THR A 19 -5.43 0.50 10.14
N ALA A 20 -4.86 1.69 9.93
CA ALA A 20 -5.36 2.65 8.93
C ALA A 20 -5.35 2.05 7.52
N ARG A 21 -4.27 1.37 7.11
CA ARG A 21 -4.17 0.71 5.80
C ARG A 21 -5.14 -0.46 5.65
N ARG A 22 -5.35 -1.26 6.69
CA ARG A 22 -6.36 -2.33 6.70
C ARG A 22 -7.75 -1.77 6.49
N ARG A 23 -8.11 -0.66 7.14
CA ARG A 23 -9.41 -0.01 6.96
C ARG A 23 -9.63 0.42 5.51
N ILE A 24 -8.64 1.08 4.89
CA ILE A 24 -8.73 1.50 3.48
C ILE A 24 -8.84 0.27 2.56
N ALA A 25 -8.03 -0.77 2.79
CA ALA A 25 -8.07 -2.00 2.01
C ALA A 25 -9.43 -2.71 2.13
N LEU A 26 -10.04 -2.73 3.32
CA LEU A 26 -11.38 -3.28 3.54
C LEU A 26 -12.45 -2.47 2.82
N ILE A 27 -12.43 -1.13 2.91
CA ILE A 27 -13.38 -0.27 2.19
C ILE A 27 -13.27 -0.50 0.69
N PHE A 28 -12.05 -0.52 0.16
CA PHE A 28 -11.80 -0.80 -1.26
C PHE A 28 -12.30 -2.20 -1.66
N THR A 29 -12.04 -3.21 -0.83
CA THR A 29 -12.52 -4.59 -1.05
C THR A 29 -14.05 -4.64 -1.07
N SER A 30 -14.73 -3.95 -0.15
CA SER A 30 -16.19 -3.91 -0.09
C SER A 30 -16.81 -3.19 -1.29
N ILE A 31 -16.23 -2.07 -1.72
CA ILE A 31 -16.71 -1.33 -2.90
C ILE A 31 -16.53 -2.18 -4.16
N CYS A 32 -15.34 -2.74 -4.39
CA CYS A 32 -15.07 -3.58 -5.56
C CYS A 32 -15.91 -4.87 -5.53
N GLY A 33 -16.04 -5.50 -4.36
CA GLY A 33 -16.87 -6.70 -4.18
C GLY A 33 -18.35 -6.43 -4.44
N GLY A 34 -18.88 -5.32 -3.94
CA GLY A 34 -20.25 -4.89 -4.20
C GLY A 34 -20.49 -4.59 -5.69
N ALA A 35 -19.57 -3.87 -6.33
CA ALA A 35 -19.65 -3.59 -7.77
C ALA A 35 -19.60 -4.86 -8.62
N LEU A 36 -18.72 -5.82 -8.27
CA LEU A 36 -18.64 -7.11 -8.94
C LEU A 36 -19.92 -7.93 -8.77
N LEU A 37 -20.50 -7.95 -7.58
CA LEU A 37 -21.74 -8.67 -7.29
C LEU A 37 -22.91 -8.08 -8.09
N LEU A 38 -23.05 -6.75 -8.12
CA LEU A 38 -24.06 -6.07 -8.93
C LEU A 38 -23.87 -6.35 -10.43
N PHE A 39 -22.62 -6.32 -10.91
CA PHE A 39 -22.30 -6.65 -12.30
C PHE A 39 -22.65 -8.10 -12.64
N ALA A 40 -22.28 -9.05 -11.78
CA ALA A 40 -22.58 -10.47 -11.99
C ALA A 40 -24.09 -10.74 -12.00
N LEU A 41 -24.85 -10.13 -11.09
CA LEU A 41 -26.32 -10.23 -11.06
C LEU A 41 -26.96 -9.64 -12.32
N TRP A 42 -26.52 -8.45 -12.72
CA TRP A 42 -27.01 -7.78 -13.91
C TRP A 42 -26.70 -8.58 -15.19
N ALA A 43 -25.46 -9.05 -15.33
CA ALA A 43 -25.02 -9.84 -16.48
C ALA A 43 -25.79 -11.17 -16.57
N SER A 44 -25.98 -11.84 -15.43
CA SER A 44 -26.76 -13.09 -15.35
C SER A 44 -28.23 -12.86 -15.73
N PHE A 45 -28.84 -11.78 -15.23
CA PHE A 45 -30.22 -11.41 -15.58
C PHE A 45 -30.39 -11.02 -17.06
N LYS A 46 -29.38 -10.38 -17.66
CA LYS A 46 -29.36 -10.08 -19.09
C LYS A 46 -29.20 -11.36 -19.92
N MET A 47 -28.35 -12.29 -19.51
CA MET A 47 -28.16 -13.57 -20.22
C MET A 47 -29.42 -14.43 -20.24
N THR A 48 -30.16 -14.50 -19.12
CA THR A 48 -31.42 -15.27 -19.08
C THR A 48 -32.51 -14.68 -19.98
N ARG A 49 -32.51 -13.36 -20.20
CA ARG A 49 -33.47 -12.68 -21.09
C ARG A 49 -33.06 -12.62 -22.56
N THR A 50 -31.76 -12.73 -22.86
CA THR A 50 -31.22 -12.55 -24.22
C THR A 50 -30.65 -13.89 -24.70
N LEU A 51 -31.53 -14.88 -24.86
CA LEU A 51 -31.20 -16.26 -25.26
C LEU A 51 -30.78 -16.34 -26.75
N ARG A 52 -29.56 -15.87 -27.06
CA ARG A 52 -28.87 -16.16 -28.33
C ARG A 52 -27.35 -16.35 -28.21
N HIS A 53 -26.75 -16.07 -27.05
CA HIS A 53 -25.31 -16.26 -26.83
C HIS A 53 -25.03 -17.43 -25.90
N ASP A 54 -23.93 -18.15 -26.18
CA ASP A 54 -23.44 -19.28 -25.39
C ASP A 54 -23.17 -18.80 -23.95
N PRO A 55 -23.86 -19.38 -22.94
CA PRO A 55 -23.70 -18.99 -21.54
C PRO A 55 -22.25 -19.11 -21.06
N LEU A 56 -21.43 -19.98 -21.65
CA LEU A 56 -20.01 -20.14 -21.31
C LEU A 56 -19.19 -18.86 -21.55
N ILE A 57 -19.46 -18.13 -22.63
CA ILE A 57 -18.77 -16.87 -22.94
C ILE A 57 -19.09 -15.83 -21.86
N GLY A 58 -20.35 -15.82 -21.44
CA GLY A 58 -20.83 -14.92 -20.40
C GLY A 58 -20.17 -15.13 -19.04
N TRP A 59 -20.13 -16.38 -18.57
CA TRP A 59 -19.43 -16.74 -17.34
C TRP A 59 -17.93 -16.47 -17.42
N SER A 60 -17.32 -16.63 -18.60
CA SER A 60 -15.91 -16.34 -18.82
C SER A 60 -15.59 -14.85 -18.64
N ILE A 61 -16.44 -13.95 -19.14
CA ILE A 61 -16.28 -12.50 -18.97
C ILE A 61 -16.43 -12.10 -17.50
N ILE A 62 -17.43 -12.65 -16.80
CA ILE A 62 -17.63 -12.41 -15.36
C ILE A 62 -16.40 -12.90 -14.57
N GLY A 63 -15.91 -14.10 -14.88
CA GLY A 63 -14.72 -14.68 -14.25
C GLY A 63 -13.46 -13.85 -14.49
N ALA A 64 -13.22 -13.40 -15.72
CA ALA A 64 -12.08 -12.54 -16.05
C ALA A 64 -12.15 -11.19 -15.31
N THR A 65 -13.35 -10.59 -15.25
CA THR A 65 -13.58 -9.33 -14.53
C THR A 65 -13.33 -9.50 -13.03
N ALA A 66 -13.84 -10.59 -12.45
CA ALA A 66 -13.60 -10.94 -11.05
C ALA A 66 -12.10 -11.10 -10.76
N LEU A 67 -11.37 -11.81 -11.63
CA LEU A 67 -9.94 -12.02 -11.48
C LEU A 67 -9.17 -10.69 -11.48
N VAL A 68 -9.46 -9.79 -12.43
CA VAL A 68 -8.83 -8.47 -12.49
C VAL A 68 -9.10 -7.67 -11.21
N LEU A 69 -10.35 -7.65 -10.74
CA LEU A 69 -10.70 -6.93 -9.51
C LEU A 69 -10.01 -7.53 -8.27
N VAL A 70 -9.93 -8.86 -8.16
CA VAL A 70 -9.20 -9.53 -7.08
C VAL A 70 -7.72 -9.16 -7.12
N LEU A 71 -7.10 -9.15 -8.31
CA LEU A 71 -5.71 -8.72 -8.47
C LEU A 71 -5.53 -7.25 -8.07
N MET A 72 -6.45 -6.36 -8.45
CA MET A 72 -6.40 -4.96 -8.05
C MET A 72 -6.51 -4.79 -6.52
N ILE A 73 -7.49 -5.46 -5.89
CA ILE A 73 -7.67 -5.45 -4.43
C ILE A 73 -6.41 -5.97 -3.74
N TRP A 74 -5.80 -7.02 -4.29
CA TRP A 74 -4.58 -7.59 -3.75
C TRP A 74 -3.39 -6.64 -3.86
N PHE A 75 -3.09 -6.16 -5.06
CA PHE A 75 -1.90 -5.33 -5.32
C PHE A 75 -2.00 -3.96 -4.65
N PHE A 76 -3.16 -3.29 -4.76
CA PHE A 76 -3.34 -1.92 -4.27
C PHE A 76 -3.84 -1.85 -2.83
N GLY A 77 -4.69 -2.79 -2.40
CA GLY A 77 -5.23 -2.82 -1.04
C GLY A 77 -4.32 -3.56 -0.07
N TRP A 78 -4.15 -4.87 -0.28
CA TRP A 78 -3.57 -5.76 0.74
C TRP A 78 -2.04 -5.93 0.65
N GLY A 79 -1.42 -5.61 -0.49
CA GLY A 79 0.02 -5.83 -0.70
C GLY A 79 0.90 -5.03 0.27
N LEU A 80 0.54 -3.79 0.59
CA LEU A 80 1.27 -3.00 1.58
C LEU A 80 0.96 -3.48 3.02
N VAL A 81 -0.29 -3.85 3.30
CA VAL A 81 -0.71 -4.39 4.60
C VAL A 81 0.07 -5.66 4.95
N ARG A 82 0.22 -6.60 4.01
CA ARG A 82 1.01 -7.82 4.22
C ARG A 82 2.48 -7.51 4.50
N ARG A 83 3.07 -6.56 3.77
CA ARG A 83 4.47 -6.17 3.97
C ARG A 83 4.69 -5.52 5.34
N LEU A 84 3.83 -4.59 5.73
CA LEU A 84 3.84 -3.96 7.05
C LEU A 84 3.63 -4.97 8.19
N ALA A 85 2.64 -5.86 8.06
CA ALA A 85 2.40 -6.90 9.07
C ALA A 85 3.62 -7.81 9.24
N ALA A 86 4.28 -8.17 8.14
CA ALA A 86 5.48 -8.99 8.19
C ALA A 86 6.69 -8.25 8.77
N ASP A 87 6.83 -6.95 8.51
CA ASP A 87 7.87 -6.12 9.14
C ASP A 87 7.64 -5.99 10.65
N ILE A 88 6.40 -5.77 11.09
CA ILE A 88 6.04 -5.71 12.52
C ILE A 88 6.31 -7.04 13.21
N ALA A 89 5.99 -8.16 12.55
CA ALA A 89 6.27 -9.51 13.08
C ALA A 89 7.77 -9.80 13.13
N ALA A 90 8.55 -9.35 12.15
CA ALA A 90 10.00 -9.49 12.15
C ALA A 90 10.65 -8.63 13.25
N GLY A 91 10.05 -7.49 13.61
CA GLY A 91 10.51 -6.65 14.71
C GLY A 91 11.87 -5.99 14.45
N GLN A 92 12.29 -5.88 13.19
CA GLN A 92 13.58 -5.30 12.78
C GLN A 92 13.39 -4.10 11.85
N LYS A 93 14.19 -3.05 12.08
CA LYS A 93 14.34 -1.90 11.21
C LYS A 93 15.75 -1.90 10.60
N GLN A 94 15.88 -1.34 9.42
CA GLN A 94 17.14 -1.23 8.71
C GLN A 94 17.61 0.21 8.73
N ARG A 95 18.84 0.44 9.21
CA ARG A 95 19.52 1.72 9.09
C ARG A 95 20.09 1.86 7.67
N ARG A 96 19.73 2.95 7.01
CA ARG A 96 20.24 3.34 5.69
C ARG A 96 20.77 4.75 5.72
N GLU A 97 22.02 4.88 5.31
CA GLU A 97 22.68 6.16 5.15
C GLU A 97 22.83 6.43 3.66
N GLY A 98 22.58 7.67 3.26
CA GLY A 98 22.72 8.07 1.86
C GLY A 98 22.32 9.52 1.65
N THR A 99 22.36 9.94 0.40
CA THR A 99 21.96 11.30 0.01
C THR A 99 20.56 11.29 -0.56
N LEU A 100 19.70 12.18 -0.06
CA LEU A 100 18.37 12.38 -0.60
C LEU A 100 18.47 12.93 -2.02
N THR A 101 17.87 12.25 -2.98
CA THR A 101 17.87 12.71 -4.38
C THR A 101 16.61 13.51 -4.71
N ARG A 102 15.47 13.11 -4.12
CA ARG A 102 14.16 13.71 -4.38
C ARG A 102 13.21 13.45 -3.22
N ILE A 103 12.32 14.40 -2.98
CA ILE A 103 11.18 14.27 -2.06
C ILE A 103 9.95 14.79 -2.80
N ASP A 104 8.94 13.95 -2.96
CA ASP A 104 7.64 14.36 -3.52
C ASP A 104 6.58 14.26 -2.43
N ALA A 105 5.73 15.28 -2.32
CA ALA A 105 4.55 15.26 -1.47
C ALA A 105 3.32 14.95 -2.34
N VAL A 106 2.52 13.97 -1.93
CA VAL A 106 1.27 13.60 -2.59
C VAL A 106 0.16 13.61 -1.56
N ASP A 107 -0.75 14.57 -1.70
CA ASP A 107 -1.97 14.61 -0.90
C ASP A 107 -2.92 13.51 -1.36
N ASN A 108 -3.48 12.77 -0.40
CA ASN A 108 -4.46 11.74 -0.69
C ASN A 108 -5.89 12.22 -0.41
N ALA A 109 -6.87 11.51 -0.96
CA ALA A 109 -8.29 11.78 -0.75
C ALA A 109 -8.76 11.63 0.71
N TYR A 110 -7.87 11.23 1.62
CA TYR A 110 -8.14 11.04 3.04
C TYR A 110 -7.56 12.18 3.90
N GLY A 111 -7.09 13.27 3.29
CA GLY A 111 -6.57 14.44 4.00
C GLY A 111 -5.17 14.21 4.59
N GLU A 112 -4.45 13.18 4.16
CA GLU A 112 -3.07 12.94 4.56
C GLU A 112 -2.11 13.25 3.40
N THR A 113 -1.00 13.90 3.72
CA THR A 113 0.12 14.07 2.79
C THR A 113 1.08 12.89 2.92
N ILE A 114 1.32 12.19 1.82
CA ILE A 114 2.30 11.11 1.73
C ILE A 114 3.57 11.65 1.09
N TYR A 115 4.71 11.48 1.75
CA TYR A 115 6.01 11.85 1.20
C TYR A 115 6.68 10.62 0.58
N TRP A 116 7.03 10.72 -0.70
CA TRP A 116 7.90 9.75 -1.37
C TRP A 116 9.32 10.29 -1.35
N VAL A 117 10.23 9.51 -0.77
CA VAL A 117 11.62 9.91 -0.57
C VAL A 117 12.50 8.98 -1.39
N TRP A 118 13.43 9.54 -2.17
CA TRP A 118 14.38 8.75 -2.93
C TRP A 118 15.77 8.85 -2.31
N LEU A 119 16.25 7.72 -1.77
CA LEU A 119 17.59 7.56 -1.23
C LEU A 119 18.36 6.60 -2.14
N ASP A 120 19.46 7.06 -2.74
CA ASP A 120 20.30 6.27 -3.65
C ASP A 120 19.51 5.52 -4.74
N GLY A 121 18.54 6.21 -5.36
CA GLY A 121 17.68 5.65 -6.41
C GLY A 121 16.57 4.71 -5.92
N LYS A 122 16.47 4.41 -4.61
CA LYS A 122 15.39 3.61 -4.03
C LYS A 122 14.29 4.51 -3.49
N ARG A 123 13.05 4.22 -3.90
CA ARG A 123 11.84 4.91 -3.39
C ARG A 123 11.43 4.35 -2.04
N LEU A 124 11.31 5.23 -1.06
CA LEU A 124 10.89 4.99 0.32
C LEU A 124 9.64 5.80 0.63
N LEU A 125 8.87 5.34 1.61
CA LEU A 125 7.60 5.92 2.01
C LEU A 125 7.77 6.62 3.37
N ASP A 126 7.52 7.92 3.42
CA ASP A 126 7.40 8.67 4.67
C ASP A 126 5.97 9.19 4.81
N ARG A 127 5.29 8.75 5.86
CA ARG A 127 3.90 9.12 6.10
C ARG A 127 3.70 9.98 7.35
N GLN A 128 4.71 10.07 8.20
CA GLN A 128 4.66 10.95 9.37
C GLN A 128 5.25 12.34 9.04
N GLY A 129 5.80 12.50 7.84
CA GLY A 129 6.46 13.74 7.44
C GLY A 129 7.78 13.94 8.18
N VAL A 130 8.45 12.85 8.58
CA VAL A 130 9.76 12.92 9.27
C VAL A 130 10.79 13.59 8.37
N CYS A 131 10.68 13.39 7.06
CA CYS A 131 11.54 13.98 6.04
C CYS A 131 11.03 15.33 5.52
N LYS A 132 9.93 15.89 6.07
CA LYS A 132 9.35 17.15 5.58
C LYS A 132 10.33 18.33 5.68
N ALA A 133 11.18 18.33 6.70
CA ALA A 133 12.18 19.37 6.93
C ALA A 133 13.50 19.14 6.17
N LEU A 134 13.64 18.02 5.45
CA LEU A 134 14.86 17.65 4.75
C LEU A 134 14.81 18.15 3.30
N GLY A 135 15.94 18.63 2.80
CA GLY A 135 16.11 19.08 1.43
C GLY A 135 16.60 17.96 0.51
N ALA A 136 16.34 18.10 -0.79
CA ALA A 136 17.07 17.33 -1.79
C ALA A 136 18.58 17.66 -1.66
N ARG A 137 19.42 16.63 -1.69
CA ARG A 137 20.87 16.60 -1.43
C ARG A 137 21.32 16.54 0.03
N ASP A 138 20.40 16.51 1.00
CA ASP A 138 20.79 16.26 2.38
C ASP A 138 21.32 14.84 2.56
N THR A 139 22.41 14.71 3.34
CA THR A 139 22.92 13.41 3.78
C THR A 139 22.23 13.04 5.08
N VAL A 140 21.56 11.90 5.07
CA VAL A 140 20.64 11.52 6.14
C VAL A 140 20.82 10.06 6.51
N THR A 141 20.51 9.76 7.77
CA THR A 141 20.36 8.39 8.26
C THR A 141 18.87 8.11 8.41
N LEU A 142 18.34 7.19 7.60
CA LEU A 142 16.95 6.76 7.63
C LEU A 142 16.83 5.40 8.33
N PHE A 143 15.86 5.29 9.23
CA PHE A 143 15.45 4.03 9.83
C PHE A 143 14.21 3.53 9.10
N VAL A 144 14.36 2.47 8.33
CA VAL A 144 13.32 1.97 7.41
C VAL A 144 12.91 0.55 7.71
N LEU A 145 11.61 0.28 7.58
CA LEU A 145 11.10 -1.08 7.56
C LEU A 145 11.46 -1.76 6.22
N PRO A 146 12.13 -2.92 6.24
CA PRO A 146 12.79 -3.45 5.05
C PRO A 146 11.83 -3.90 3.94
N ARG A 147 10.65 -4.45 4.26
CA ARG A 147 9.72 -4.96 3.25
C ARG A 147 8.75 -3.89 2.76
N SER A 148 8.24 -3.08 3.66
CA SER A 148 7.27 -2.01 3.38
C SER A 148 7.93 -0.73 2.86
N GLY A 149 9.23 -0.52 3.14
CA GLY A 149 9.94 0.70 2.79
C GLY A 149 9.50 1.93 3.57
N LEU A 150 8.79 1.72 4.69
CA LEU A 150 8.30 2.80 5.56
C LEU A 150 9.45 3.40 6.36
N ILE A 151 9.59 4.72 6.35
CA ILE A 151 10.51 5.48 7.18
C ILE A 151 9.86 5.71 8.55
N LEU A 152 10.58 5.32 9.60
CA LEU A 152 10.17 5.49 11.00
C LEU A 152 10.83 6.73 11.62
N ALA A 153 12.11 6.95 11.30
CA ALA A 153 12.89 8.07 11.78
C ALA A 153 13.91 8.51 10.72
N ALA A 154 14.26 9.79 10.76
CA ALA A 154 15.27 10.38 9.91
C ALA A 154 16.14 11.31 10.75
N GLU A 155 17.45 11.16 10.64
CA GLU A 155 18.44 12.01 11.30
C GLU A 155 19.27 12.71 10.22
N ARG A 156 19.37 14.04 10.31
CA ARG A 156 20.26 14.83 9.45
C ARG A 156 21.67 14.73 9.99
N ARG A 157 22.63 14.44 9.12
CA ARG A 157 24.06 14.38 9.45
C ARG A 157 24.75 15.71 9.18
#